data_AF-A0AAF0C115-F1
#
_entry.id   AF-A0AAF0C115-F1
#
_cell.length_a   1.000
_cell.length_b   1.000
_cell.length_c   1.000
_cell.angle_alpha   90.00
_cell.angle_beta   90.00
_cell.angle_gamma   90.00
#
_symmetry.space_group_name_H-M   'P 1'
#
loop_
_entity.id
_entity.type
_entity.pdbx_description
1 polymer ?
#
loop_
_entity_poly.entity_id
_entity_poly.type
_entity_poly.pdbx_seq_one_letter_code
_entity_poly.pdbx_strand_id
1 'polypeptide(L)' 'MYKGRYEVRDNMEFKDDNLYMKVGDKFDLTDNLKDDRVEIIVDGKTYYVDQDVISTCSRALRY' A
#
# COMPACT_ATOMS: atom_id res chain seq x y z
N MET A 1 -0.40 -3.35 -14.57
CA MET A 1 0.00 -1.98 -14.17
C MET A 1 -0.85 -1.64 -12.97
N TYR A 2 -0.29 -1.77 -11.77
CA TYR A 2 -1.03 -1.56 -10.51
C TYR A 2 -0.70 -0.20 -9.89
N LYS A 3 0.04 0.68 -10.58
CA LYS A 3 0.28 2.04 -10.12
C LYS A 3 -1.00 2.85 -9.96
N GLY A 4 -1.15 3.48 -8.79
CA GLY A 4 -2.29 4.35 -8.48
C GLY A 4 -2.38 4.67 -6.99
N ARG A 5 -3.32 5.55 -6.64
CA ARG A 5 -3.62 5.86 -5.25
C ARG A 5 -4.70 4.93 -4.73
N TYR A 6 -4.48 4.31 -3.58
CA TYR A 6 -5.38 3.34 -2.96
C TYR A 6 -5.83 3.84 -1.60
N GLU A 7 -7.00 3.36 -1.17
CA GLU A 7 -7.56 3.63 0.15
C GLU A 7 -7.70 2.32 0.91
N VAL A 8 -7.22 2.32 2.15
CA VAL A 8 -7.22 1.17 3.05
C VAL A 8 -8.65 0.86 3.46
N ARG A 9 -9.10 -0.37 3.24
CA ARG A 9 -10.48 -0.81 3.58
C ARG A 9 -10.57 -1.54 4.90
N ASP A 10 -9.48 -2.21 5.29
CA ASP A 10 -9.34 -2.94 6.55
C ASP A 10 -8.03 -2.53 7.20
N ASN A 11 -8.00 -2.46 8.53
CA ASN A 11 -6.78 -2.11 9.26
C ASN A 11 -5.67 -3.12 8.95
N MET A 12 -4.47 -2.63 8.66
CA MET A 12 -3.30 -3.45 8.36
C MET A 12 -2.12 -3.06 9.23
N GLU A 13 -1.35 -4.06 9.63
CA GLU A 13 -0.14 -3.89 10.41
C GLU A 13 1.01 -4.63 9.71
N PHE A 14 1.99 -3.87 9.23
CA PHE A 14 3.23 -4.40 8.68
C PHE A 14 4.32 -4.26 9.74
N LYS A 15 4.51 -5.35 10.50
CA LYS A 15 5.41 -5.37 11.66
C LYS A 15 6.89 -5.20 11.29
N ASP A 16 7.30 -5.74 10.14
CA ASP A 16 8.68 -5.62 9.66
C ASP A 16 9.07 -4.15 9.39
N ASP A 17 8.10 -3.37 8.93
CA ASP A 17 8.29 -2.00 8.48
C ASP A 17 7.79 -0.95 9.49
N ASN A 18 7.32 -1.39 10.67
CA ASN A 18 6.65 -0.55 11.68
C ASN A 18 5.55 0.35 11.07
N LEU A 19 4.83 -0.17 10.07
CA LEU A 19 3.78 0.57 9.38
C LEU A 19 2.43 0.05 9.84
N TYR A 20 1.62 0.95 10.40
CA TYR A 20 0.24 0.67 10.75
C TYR A 20 -0.68 1.56 9.93
N MET A 21 -1.61 0.95 9.20
CA MET A 21 -2.54 1.63 8.32
C MET A 21 -3.97 1.36 8.78
N LYS A 22 -4.76 2.41 8.93
CA LYS A 22 -6.16 2.33 9.36
C LYS A 22 -7.09 2.43 8.16
N VAL A 23 -8.31 1.91 8.32
CA VAL A 23 -9.38 2.13 7.36
C VAL A 23 -9.54 3.63 7.05
N GLY A 24 -9.54 3.97 5.75
CA GLY A 24 -9.61 5.34 5.25
C GLY A 24 -8.25 5.99 4.99
N ASP A 25 -7.14 5.39 5.45
CA ASP A 25 -5.80 5.86 5.10
C ASP A 25 -5.55 5.67 3.60
N LYS A 26 -4.73 6.56 3.03
CA LYS A 26 -4.44 6.57 1.59
C LYS A 26 -2.96 6.37 1.36
N PHE A 27 -2.65 5.59 0.33
CA PHE A 27 -1.26 5.35 -0.08
C PHE A 27 -1.16 5.31 -1.60
N ASP A 28 0.03 5.62 -2.10
CA ASP A 28 0.34 5.52 -3.52
C ASP A 28 1.13 4.24 -3.76
N LEU A 29 0.56 3.32 -4.53
CA LEU A 29 1.24 2.11 -4.97
C LEU A 29 2.08 2.44 -6.21
N THR A 30 3.34 2.05 -6.20
CA THR A 30 4.24 2.19 -7.35
C THR A 30 4.41 0.84 -8.05
N ASP A 31 4.92 0.85 -9.29
CA ASP A 31 5.23 -0.40 -10.01
C ASP A 31 6.63 -0.95 -9.62
N ASN A 32 7.28 -0.39 -8.58
CA ASN A 32 8.56 -0.90 -8.10
C ASN A 32 8.36 -2.16 -7.26
N LEU A 33 9.12 -3.20 -7.60
CA LEU A 33 9.11 -4.49 -6.93
C LEU A 33 10.49 -4.78 -6.36
N LYS A 34 10.54 -5.26 -5.13
CA LYS A 34 11.77 -5.70 -4.46
C LYS A 34 11.47 -6.92 -3.61
N ASP A 35 12.16 -8.03 -3.86
CA ASP A 35 12.03 -9.26 -3.07
C ASP A 35 10.56 -9.72 -2.91
N ASP A 36 9.81 -9.78 -4.01
CA ASP A 36 8.36 -10.10 -4.09
C ASP A 36 7.42 -9.11 -3.37
N ARG A 37 7.96 -8.02 -2.83
CA ARG A 37 7.19 -6.91 -2.24
C ARG A 37 7.00 -5.77 -3.22
N VAL A 38 5.87 -5.08 -3.10
CA VAL A 38 5.57 -3.84 -3.80
C VAL A 38 5.93 -2.64 -2.96
N GLU A 39 6.41 -1.61 -3.63
CA GLU A 39 6.66 -0.32 -3.01
C GLU A 39 5.37 0.50 -2.91
N ILE A 40 5.08 0.96 -1.70
CA ILE A 40 4.01 1.91 -1.40
C ILE A 40 4.57 3.18 -0.78
N ILE A 41 3.91 4.30 -1.05
CA ILE A 41 4.22 5.59 -0.46
C ILE A 41 3.06 5.99 0.44
N VAL A 42 3.34 6.12 1.73
CA VAL A 42 2.39 6.56 2.77
C VAL A 42 2.93 7.84 3.37
N ASP A 43 2.18 8.94 3.29
CA ASP A 43 2.58 10.28 3.80
C ASP A 43 4.00 10.73 3.36
N GLY A 44 4.39 10.39 2.13
CA GLY A 44 5.70 10.74 1.57
C GLY A 44 6.86 9.85 2.02
N LYS A 45 6.60 8.79 2.79
CA LYS A 45 7.57 7.76 3.16
C LYS A 45 7.35 6.49 2.34
N THR A 46 8.44 5.87 1.92
CA THR A 46 8.45 4.65 1.12
C THR A 46 8.51 3.41 2.02
N TYR A 47 7.65 2.44 1.74
CA TYR A 47 7.59 1.15 2.42
C TYR A 47 7.50 0.02 1.38
N TYR A 48 8.00 -1.16 1.73
CA TYR A 48 7.90 -2.35 0.88
C TYR A 48 7.01 -3.38 1.56
N VAL A 49 5.83 -3.63 0.98
CA VAL A 49 4.81 -4.51 1.55
C VAL A 49 4.48 -5.64 0.59
N ASP A 50 3.92 -6.74 1.09
CA ASP A 50 3.55 -7.87 0.26
C ASP A 50 2.43 -7.48 -0.73
N GLN A 51 2.46 -8.06 -1.95
CA GLN A 51 1.47 -7.79 -3.00
C GLN A 51 0.02 -8.05 -2.57
N ASP A 52 -0.20 -8.89 -1.55
CA ASP A 52 -1.51 -9.17 -0.96
C ASP A 52 -2.21 -7.91 -0.40
N VAL A 53 -1.47 -6.84 -0.14
CA VAL A 53 -2.03 -5.52 0.20
C VAL A 53 -3.03 -5.03 -0.84
N ILE A 54 -2.81 -5.36 -2.14
CA ILE A 54 -3.63 -4.88 -3.25
C ILE A 54 -5.04 -5.49 -3.17
N SER A 55 -5.13 -6.76 -2.77
CA SER A 55 -6.40 -7.46 -2.58
C SER A 55 -7.21 -6.86 -1.42
N THR A 56 -6.53 -6.37 -0.39
CA THR A 56 -7.13 -5.85 0.85
C THR A 56 -7.51 -4.36 0.74
N CYS A 57 -6.80 -3.57 -0.07
CA CYS A 57 -6.95 -2.11 -0.17
C CYS A 57 -7.90 -1.61 -1.27
N SER A 58 -8.89 -2.41 -1.67
CA SER A 58 -9.57 -2.25 -2.96
C SER A 58 -10.51 -1.03 -3.11
N ARG A 59 -9.95 0.15 -3.39
CA ARG A 59 -10.41 1.02 -4.49
C ARG A 59 -9.26 1.94 -4.89
N ALA A 60 -8.66 1.68 -6.06
CA ALA A 60 -7.83 2.67 -6.70
C ALA A 60 -8.70 3.92 -6.93
N LEU A 61 -8.36 5.03 -6.26
CA LEU A 61 -8.92 6.33 -6.56
C LEU A 61 -8.40 6.67 -7.96
N ARG A 62 -9.21 6.35 -8.98
CA ARG A 62 -8.94 6.80 -10.35
C ARG A 62 -8.79 8.32 -10.29
N TYR A 63 -7.66 8.80 -10.82
CA TYR A 63 -7.44 10.20 -11.15
C TYR A 63 -8.56 10.72 -12.03
#